data_AF-A0A7Y7SUH2-F1
#
_entry.id   AF-A0A7Y7SUH2-F1
#
_cell.length_a   1.000
_cell.length_b   1.000
_cell.length_c   1.000
_cell.angle_alpha   90.00
_cell.angle_beta   90.00
_cell.angle_gamma   90.00
#
_symmetry.space_group_name_H-M   'P 1'
#
loop_
_entity.id
_entity.type
_entity.pdbx_description
1 polymer ?
#
loop_
_entity_poly.entity_id
_entity_poly.type
_entity_poly.pdbx_seq_one_letter_code
_entity_poly.pdbx_strand_id
1 'polypeptide(L)'
;MKKIALAILISSVSFGAFSAPYIDASTKKTDTQRKDYIKKETVKNCGGKASYSCESKVFDAANKKFPMRGSAEFSKENYAKLSKSQATSKLNELGVAYNKAEPFSNKKEGEVTQPQLEREGWWIVKNVLKIDRYKYQLVKPWVNEKGVPLKGLNPSA
;
A
#
# COMPACT_ATOMS: atom_id res chain seq x y z
N MET A 1 -45.89 -15.69 47.97
CA MET A 1 -44.67 -16.34 47.42
C MET A 1 -43.93 -15.33 46.56
N LYS A 2 -42.72 -14.92 46.97
CA LYS A 2 -41.91 -13.86 46.36
C LYS A 2 -41.23 -14.39 45.08
N LYS A 3 -41.47 -13.74 43.93
CA LYS A 3 -40.75 -14.03 42.68
C LYS A 3 -39.43 -13.25 42.71
N ILE A 4 -38.31 -13.96 42.85
CA ILE A 4 -36.97 -13.38 42.74
C ILE A 4 -36.61 -13.36 41.26
N ALA A 5 -36.57 -12.17 40.66
CA ALA A 5 -36.04 -11.98 39.31
C ALA A 5 -34.52 -11.93 39.38
N LEU A 6 -33.86 -12.94 38.78
CA LEU A 6 -32.40 -13.00 38.66
C LEU A 6 -31.99 -12.13 37.45
N ALA A 7 -31.35 -11.00 37.72
CA ALA A 7 -30.82 -10.10 36.70
C ALA A 7 -29.55 -10.71 36.08
N ILE A 8 -29.59 -10.98 34.77
CA ILE A 8 -28.43 -11.42 33.99
C ILE A 8 -27.61 -10.17 33.65
N LEU A 9 -26.47 -10.01 34.33
CA LEU A 9 -25.42 -9.06 33.96
C LEU A 9 -24.73 -9.55 32.69
N ILE A 10 -25.10 -8.97 31.54
CA ILE A 10 -24.37 -9.14 30.28
C ILE A 10 -23.18 -8.18 30.32
N SER A 11 -22.04 -8.68 30.78
CA SER A 11 -20.75 -8.02 30.62
C SER A 11 -20.37 -8.05 29.14
N SER A 12 -20.61 -6.93 28.46
CA SER A 12 -20.15 -6.68 27.10
C SER A 12 -18.62 -6.61 27.08
N VAL A 13 -17.98 -7.73 26.73
CA VAL A 13 -16.57 -7.74 26.36
C VAL A 13 -16.47 -7.04 25.01
N SER A 14 -16.11 -5.76 25.02
CA SER A 14 -15.74 -5.02 23.82
C SER A 14 -14.42 -5.58 23.29
N PHE A 15 -14.48 -6.65 22.50
CA PHE A 15 -13.37 -7.02 21.64
C PHE A 15 -13.18 -5.88 20.64
N GLY A 16 -12.16 -5.04 20.87
CA GLY A 16 -11.69 -4.11 19.85
C GLY A 16 -11.37 -4.94 18.61
N ALA A 17 -12.17 -4.79 17.56
CA ALA A 17 -11.90 -5.40 16.28
C ALA A 17 -10.60 -4.79 15.75
N PHE A 18 -9.48 -5.44 15.97
CA PHE A 18 -8.27 -5.16 15.22
C PHE A 18 -8.59 -5.45 13.75
N SER A 19 -8.77 -4.39 12.97
CA SER A 19 -8.94 -4.50 11.53
C SER A 19 -7.77 -5.31 10.96
N ALA A 20 -8.08 -6.37 10.21
CA ALA A 20 -7.04 -7.15 9.56
C ALA A 20 -6.32 -6.26 8.52
N PRO A 21 -4.98 -6.35 8.40
CA PRO A 21 -4.25 -5.55 7.43
C PRO A 21 -4.73 -5.85 6.01
N TYR A 22 -4.83 -4.81 5.18
CA TYR A 22 -5.18 -4.96 3.78
C TYR A 22 -4.05 -5.67 3.02
N ILE A 23 -4.34 -6.88 2.54
CA ILE A 23 -3.42 -7.71 1.77
C ILE A 23 -3.78 -7.66 0.29
N ASP A 24 -2.83 -7.21 -0.53
CA ASP A 24 -2.94 -7.24 -1.98
C ASP A 24 -2.22 -8.48 -2.53
N ALA A 25 -2.95 -9.32 -3.27
CA ALA A 25 -2.44 -10.59 -3.77
C ALA A 25 -1.25 -10.43 -4.73
N SER A 26 -1.23 -9.36 -5.54
CA SER A 26 -0.12 -9.09 -6.47
C SER A 26 1.14 -8.67 -5.72
N THR A 27 0.96 -7.86 -4.68
CA THR A 27 2.02 -7.40 -3.77
C THR A 27 2.57 -8.59 -3.01
N LYS A 28 1.69 -9.47 -2.50
CA LYS A 28 2.10 -10.70 -1.81
C LYS A 28 3.00 -11.56 -2.69
N LYS A 29 2.62 -11.78 -3.94
CA LYS A 29 3.42 -12.55 -4.90
C LYS A 29 4.80 -11.92 -5.11
N THR A 30 4.86 -10.61 -5.35
CA THR A 30 6.13 -9.90 -5.53
C THR A 30 6.99 -9.94 -4.27
N ASP A 31 6.40 -9.76 -3.09
CA ASP A 31 7.10 -9.79 -1.81
C ASP A 31 7.71 -11.18 -1.55
N THR A 32 6.95 -12.26 -1.78
CA THR A 32 7.45 -13.63 -1.66
C THR A 32 8.60 -13.88 -2.64
N GLN A 33 8.44 -13.51 -3.91
CA GLN A 33 9.50 -13.66 -4.93
C GLN A 33 10.76 -12.87 -4.60
N ARG A 34 10.58 -11.64 -4.11
CA ARG A 34 11.65 -10.75 -3.69
C ARG A 34 12.40 -11.33 -2.49
N LYS A 35 11.69 -11.81 -1.47
CA LYS A 35 12.28 -12.44 -0.28
C LYS A 35 13.09 -13.68 -0.65
N ASP A 36 12.55 -14.53 -1.52
CA ASP A 36 13.26 -15.71 -2.02
C ASP A 36 14.52 -15.34 -2.81
N TYR A 37 14.44 -14.30 -3.65
CA TYR A 37 15.60 -13.80 -4.38
C TYR A 37 16.68 -13.28 -3.44
N ILE A 38 16.33 -12.43 -2.48
CA ILE A 38 17.28 -11.90 -1.49
C ILE A 38 17.95 -13.05 -0.73
N LYS A 39 17.16 -14.01 -0.22
CA LYS A 39 17.71 -15.17 0.51
C LYS A 39 18.73 -15.95 -0.34
N LYS A 40 18.38 -16.27 -1.60
CA LYS A 40 19.26 -17.03 -2.49
C LYS A 40 20.53 -16.25 -2.83
N GLU A 41 20.40 -14.98 -3.19
CA GLU A 41 21.53 -14.16 -3.61
C GLU A 41 22.43 -13.75 -2.44
N THR A 42 21.90 -13.57 -1.23
CA THR A 42 22.72 -13.35 -0.03
C THR A 42 23.58 -14.58 0.26
N VAL A 43 23.01 -15.79 0.24
CA VAL A 43 23.78 -17.03 0.45
C VAL A 43 24.86 -17.19 -0.63
N LYS A 44 24.51 -16.95 -1.89
CA LYS A 44 25.39 -17.11 -3.04
C LYS A 44 26.54 -16.11 -3.07
N ASN A 45 26.25 -14.82 -2.84
CA ASN A 45 27.20 -13.75 -3.09
C ASN A 45 27.94 -13.29 -1.82
N CYS A 46 27.35 -13.49 -0.64
CA CYS A 46 27.91 -12.98 0.61
C CYS A 46 28.50 -14.06 1.51
N GLY A 47 28.28 -15.35 1.20
CA GLY A 47 28.59 -16.44 2.11
C GLY A 47 27.77 -16.34 3.41
N GLY A 48 27.77 -17.37 4.24
CA GLY A 48 26.94 -17.45 5.46
C GLY A 48 27.17 -16.37 6.53
N LYS A 49 28.11 -15.42 6.30
CA LYS A 49 28.38 -14.26 7.16
C LYS A 49 28.32 -12.98 6.30
N ALA A 50 27.11 -12.55 5.98
CA ALA A 50 26.92 -11.38 5.13
C ALA A 50 27.37 -10.10 5.85
N SER A 51 28.25 -9.32 5.22
CA SER A 51 28.55 -7.96 5.65
C SER A 51 27.49 -7.01 5.08
N TYR A 52 27.25 -5.89 5.78
CA TYR A 52 26.31 -4.84 5.34
C TYR A 52 26.53 -4.41 3.87
N SER A 53 27.79 -4.29 3.45
CA SER A 53 28.16 -3.92 2.09
C SER A 53 27.72 -4.92 1.02
N CYS A 54 27.70 -6.22 1.36
CA CYS A 54 27.26 -7.26 0.43
C CYS A 54 25.73 -7.34 0.39
N GLU A 55 25.07 -7.26 1.55
CA GLU A 55 23.61 -7.24 1.63
C GLU A 55 23.04 -6.05 0.85
N SER A 56 23.62 -4.85 0.97
CA SER A 56 23.18 -3.67 0.23
C SER A 56 23.14 -3.92 -1.28
N LYS A 57 24.16 -4.56 -1.86
CA LYS A 57 24.20 -4.90 -3.29
C LYS A 57 23.10 -5.88 -3.69
N VAL A 58 22.81 -6.85 -2.82
CA VAL A 58 21.70 -7.80 -3.03
C VAL A 58 20.35 -7.09 -2.96
N PHE A 59 20.16 -6.19 -1.98
CA PHE A 59 18.94 -5.38 -1.87
C PHE A 59 18.75 -4.44 -3.07
N ASP A 60 19.82 -3.82 -3.57
CA ASP A 60 19.76 -3.00 -4.78
C ASP A 60 19.37 -3.81 -6.02
N ALA A 61 19.95 -5.01 -6.17
CA ALA A 61 19.57 -5.93 -7.24
C ALA A 61 18.10 -6.38 -7.10
N ALA A 62 17.66 -6.65 -5.87
CA ALA A 62 16.26 -6.99 -5.59
C ALA A 62 15.33 -5.81 -5.89
N ASN A 63 15.70 -4.56 -5.57
CA ASN A 63 14.92 -3.36 -5.88
C ASN A 63 14.77 -3.13 -7.39
N LYS A 64 15.81 -3.42 -8.17
CA LYS A 64 15.76 -3.33 -9.63
C LYS A 64 14.87 -4.41 -10.25
N LYS A 65 14.89 -5.62 -9.70
CA LYS A 65 14.16 -6.77 -10.25
C LYS A 65 12.71 -6.88 -9.76
N PHE A 66 12.50 -6.50 -8.51
CA PHE A 66 11.22 -6.53 -7.80
C PHE A 66 11.01 -5.18 -7.11
N PRO A 67 10.62 -4.15 -7.87
CA PRO A 67 10.38 -2.82 -7.33
C PRO A 67 9.40 -2.88 -6.17
N MET A 68 9.75 -2.21 -5.07
CA MET A 68 8.88 -2.15 -3.91
C MET A 68 7.61 -1.38 -4.24
N ARG A 69 6.47 -1.88 -3.79
CA ARG A 69 5.20 -1.17 -3.93
C ARG A 69 5.28 0.24 -3.32
N GLY A 70 4.70 1.23 -3.99
CA GLY A 70 4.88 2.64 -3.64
C GLY A 70 6.19 3.29 -4.08
N SER A 71 7.10 2.58 -4.79
CA SER A 71 8.29 3.19 -5.40
C SER A 71 7.96 3.86 -6.74
N ALA A 72 8.88 4.71 -7.20
CA ALA A 72 8.75 5.35 -8.51
C ALA A 72 8.86 4.33 -9.66
N GLU A 73 9.73 3.34 -9.51
CA GLU A 73 9.95 2.23 -10.45
C GLU A 73 8.70 1.37 -10.55
N PHE A 74 8.14 0.94 -9.42
CA PHE A 74 6.87 0.20 -9.39
C PHE A 74 5.76 0.97 -10.09
N SER A 75 5.62 2.26 -9.77
CA SER A 75 4.58 3.10 -10.36
C SER A 75 4.77 3.28 -11.87
N LYS A 76 6.02 3.42 -12.31
CA LYS A 76 6.36 3.50 -13.74
C LYS A 76 6.00 2.20 -14.48
N GLU A 77 6.37 1.05 -13.93
CA GLU A 77 6.07 -0.24 -14.55
C GLU A 77 4.57 -0.52 -14.65
N ASN A 78 3.81 -0.17 -13.63
CA ASN A 78 2.39 -0.49 -13.54
C ASN A 78 1.48 0.56 -14.20
N TYR A 79 1.87 1.84 -14.22
CA TYR A 79 0.95 2.93 -14.56
C TYR A 79 1.37 3.81 -15.74
N ALA A 80 2.62 3.73 -16.22
CA ALA A 80 3.09 4.64 -17.27
C ALA A 80 2.30 4.56 -18.59
N LYS A 81 1.65 3.43 -18.85
CA LYS A 81 0.88 3.18 -20.09
C LYS A 81 -0.61 3.50 -19.96
N LEU A 82 -1.08 3.97 -18.81
CA LEU A 82 -2.50 4.28 -18.62
C LEU A 82 -2.89 5.52 -19.44
N SER A 83 -4.08 5.48 -20.06
CA SER A 83 -4.75 6.68 -20.54
C SER A 83 -5.24 7.55 -19.37
N LYS A 84 -5.63 8.81 -19.62
CA LYS A 84 -6.19 9.69 -18.57
C LYS A 84 -7.43 9.11 -17.89
N SER A 85 -8.30 8.47 -18.66
CA SER A 85 -9.49 7.79 -18.14
C SER A 85 -9.11 6.58 -17.27
N GLN A 86 -8.20 5.73 -17.74
CA GLN A 86 -7.71 4.58 -16.98
C GLN A 86 -6.97 5.00 -15.70
N ALA A 87 -6.19 6.08 -15.76
CA ALA A 87 -5.53 6.67 -14.61
C ALA A 87 -6.54 7.16 -13.56
N THR A 88 -7.62 7.81 -13.99
CA THR A 88 -8.69 8.24 -13.09
C THR A 88 -9.37 7.05 -12.42
N SER A 89 -9.68 5.99 -13.18
CA SER A 89 -10.21 4.74 -12.62
C SER A 89 -9.24 4.11 -11.62
N LYS A 90 -7.95 4.07 -11.95
CA LYS A 90 -6.91 3.52 -11.06
C LYS A 90 -6.77 4.33 -9.78
N LEU A 91 -6.85 5.66 -9.84
CA LEU A 91 -6.87 6.52 -8.66
C LEU A 91 -8.06 6.23 -7.76
N ASN A 92 -9.24 5.93 -8.33
CA ASN A 92 -10.39 5.50 -7.54
C ASN A 92 -10.11 4.18 -6.80
N GLU A 93 -9.61 3.17 -7.52
CA GLU A 93 -9.23 1.88 -6.93
C GLU A 93 -8.20 2.01 -5.81
N LEU A 94 -7.16 2.84 -6.03
CA LEU A 94 -6.14 3.12 -5.02
C LEU A 94 -6.72 3.85 -3.80
N GLY A 95 -7.71 4.74 -3.99
CA GLY A 95 -8.39 5.42 -2.90
C GLY A 95 -9.24 4.46 -2.06
N VAL A 96 -9.94 3.52 -2.69
CA VAL A 96 -10.67 2.45 -1.99
C VAL A 96 -9.70 1.55 -1.22
N ALA A 97 -8.54 1.21 -1.80
CA ALA A 97 -7.50 0.46 -1.11
C ALA A 97 -6.93 1.25 0.07
N TYR A 98 -6.74 2.57 -0.08
CA TYR A 98 -6.20 3.45 0.95
C TYR A 98 -7.08 3.43 2.21
N ASN A 99 -8.39 3.49 2.05
CA ASN A 99 -9.34 3.45 3.18
C ASN A 99 -9.33 2.12 3.94
N LYS A 100 -8.79 1.05 3.35
CA LYS A 100 -8.63 -0.27 3.99
C LYS A 100 -7.22 -0.49 4.52
N ALA A 101 -6.25 0.28 4.02
CA ALA A 101 -4.85 0.14 4.36
C ALA A 101 -4.57 0.78 5.72
N GLU A 102 -3.63 0.18 6.45
CA GLU A 102 -3.12 0.75 7.68
C GLU A 102 -2.12 1.88 7.39
N PRO A 103 -2.04 2.92 8.25
CA PRO A 103 -1.08 4.00 8.11
C PRO A 103 0.37 3.54 8.32
N PHE A 104 0.57 2.51 9.14
CA PHE A 104 1.86 1.93 9.48
C PHE A 104 1.91 0.46 9.09
N SER A 105 3.08 -0.03 8.72
CA SER A 105 3.26 -1.43 8.30
C SER A 105 3.55 -2.34 9.49
N ASN A 106 2.87 -3.48 9.51
CA ASN A 106 3.18 -4.63 10.35
C ASN A 106 3.91 -5.74 9.56
N LYS A 107 4.71 -5.37 8.55
CA LYS A 107 5.61 -6.21 7.72
C LYS A 107 5.06 -7.59 7.30
N LYS A 108 3.75 -7.75 7.10
CA LYS A 108 3.20 -8.99 6.52
C LYS A 108 3.40 -8.99 5.01
N GLU A 109 3.67 -10.15 4.43
CA GLU A 109 3.81 -10.27 2.97
C GLU A 109 2.49 -9.88 2.28
N GLY A 110 2.59 -8.95 1.33
CA GLY A 110 1.45 -8.40 0.61
C GLY A 110 0.68 -7.31 1.33
N GLU A 111 1.09 -6.92 2.53
CA GLU A 111 0.49 -5.79 3.22
C GLU A 111 0.79 -4.49 2.49
N VAL A 112 -0.27 -3.73 2.22
CA VAL A 112 -0.18 -2.42 1.56
C VAL A 112 -0.56 -1.34 2.55
N THR A 113 0.30 -0.32 2.64
CA THR A 113 0.12 0.81 3.55
C THR A 113 -0.41 2.05 2.83
N GLN A 114 -1.06 2.93 3.59
CA GLN A 114 -1.53 4.23 3.11
C GLN A 114 -0.42 5.04 2.41
N PRO A 115 0.81 5.19 2.96
CA PRO A 115 1.87 5.94 2.28
C PRO A 115 2.31 5.34 0.94
N GLN A 116 2.23 4.01 0.76
CA GLN A 116 2.55 3.38 -0.53
C GLN A 116 1.52 3.78 -1.59
N LEU A 117 0.24 3.69 -1.24
CA LEU A 117 -0.87 4.07 -2.12
C LEU A 117 -0.87 5.56 -2.42
N GLU A 118 -0.51 6.41 -1.46
CA GLU A 118 -0.34 7.85 -1.69
C GLU A 118 0.76 8.15 -2.70
N ARG A 119 1.91 7.46 -2.59
CA ARG A 119 3.01 7.64 -3.54
C ARG A 119 2.65 7.16 -4.94
N GLU A 120 1.95 6.03 -5.05
CA GLU A 120 1.42 5.54 -6.33
C GLU A 120 0.45 6.54 -6.95
N GLY A 121 -0.51 7.03 -6.14
CA GLY A 121 -1.48 8.01 -6.57
C GLY A 121 -0.82 9.31 -7.03
N TRP A 122 0.15 9.84 -6.26
CA TRP A 122 0.94 11.00 -6.68
C TRP A 122 1.64 10.77 -8.01
N TRP A 123 2.25 9.60 -8.16
CA TRP A 123 2.97 9.27 -9.37
C TRP A 123 2.03 9.31 -10.59
N ILE A 124 0.82 8.76 -10.48
CA ILE A 124 -0.19 8.80 -11.55
C ILE A 124 -0.60 10.24 -11.87
N VAL A 125 -0.94 11.03 -10.85
CA VAL A 125 -1.36 12.43 -11.02
C VAL A 125 -0.29 13.25 -11.72
N LYS A 126 0.96 13.13 -11.27
CA LYS A 126 2.11 13.86 -11.83
C LYS A 126 2.46 13.38 -13.25
N ASN A 127 2.56 12.08 -13.46
CA ASN A 127 3.19 11.53 -14.66
C ASN A 127 2.20 11.18 -15.77
N VAL A 128 0.97 10.81 -15.43
CA VAL A 128 -0.06 10.43 -16.40
C VAL A 128 -1.04 11.57 -16.63
N LEU A 129 -1.60 12.14 -15.56
CA LEU A 129 -2.57 13.24 -15.69
C LEU A 129 -1.91 14.61 -15.91
N LYS A 130 -0.61 14.75 -15.61
CA LYS A 130 0.18 15.98 -15.73
C LYS A 130 -0.38 17.13 -14.88
N ILE A 131 -0.92 16.81 -13.72
CA ILE A 131 -1.45 17.80 -12.77
C ILE A 131 -0.35 18.16 -11.76
N ASP A 132 -0.28 19.45 -11.41
CA ASP A 132 0.72 20.01 -10.51
C ASP A 132 0.53 19.60 -9.03
N ARG A 133 1.56 19.83 -8.21
CA ARG A 133 1.59 19.46 -6.79
C ARG A 133 0.64 20.31 -5.93
N TYR A 134 0.39 21.58 -6.30
CA TYR A 134 -0.48 22.45 -5.51
C TYR A 134 -1.93 21.95 -5.52
N LYS A 135 -2.46 21.60 -6.69
CA LYS A 135 -3.79 20.99 -6.80
C LYS A 135 -3.86 19.62 -6.13
N TYR A 136 -2.74 18.90 -6.07
CA TYR A 136 -2.63 17.59 -5.43
C TYR A 136 -2.77 17.61 -3.90
N GLN A 137 -2.18 18.61 -3.22
CA GLN A 137 -2.18 18.67 -1.75
C GLN A 137 -3.56 18.90 -1.14
N LEU A 138 -4.44 19.61 -1.86
CA LEU A 138 -5.79 19.96 -1.40
C LEU A 138 -6.77 18.78 -1.39
N VAL A 139 -6.45 17.74 -2.17
CA VAL A 139 -7.37 16.65 -2.47
C VAL A 139 -6.80 15.28 -2.16
N LYS A 140 -5.45 15.18 -2.07
CA LYS A 140 -4.60 13.99 -1.86
C LYS A 140 -5.03 12.79 -2.72
N PRO A 141 -4.11 12.10 -3.38
CA PRO A 141 -4.13 11.72 -4.81
C PRO A 141 -5.44 11.47 -5.62
N TRP A 142 -6.63 11.63 -5.07
CA TRP A 142 -7.89 11.15 -5.63
C TRP A 142 -8.54 12.23 -6.49
N VAL A 143 -8.07 12.38 -7.73
CA VAL A 143 -8.60 13.37 -8.70
C VAL A 143 -8.95 12.75 -10.05
N ASN A 144 -9.80 13.44 -10.80
CA ASN A 144 -10.04 13.17 -12.22
C ASN A 144 -9.03 13.89 -13.14
N GLU A 145 -9.17 13.70 -14.45
CA GLU A 145 -8.33 14.31 -15.48
C GLU A 145 -8.28 15.85 -15.50
N LYS A 146 -9.23 16.53 -14.83
CA LYS A 146 -9.29 17.99 -14.68
C LYS A 146 -8.68 18.47 -13.35
N GLY A 147 -8.21 17.55 -12.51
CA GLY A 147 -7.73 17.86 -11.16
C GLY A 147 -8.85 18.12 -10.16
N VAL A 148 -10.09 17.71 -10.47
CA VAL A 148 -11.22 17.80 -9.56
C VAL A 148 -11.24 16.55 -8.67
N PRO A 149 -11.41 16.68 -7.34
CA PRO A 149 -11.44 15.54 -6.43
C PRO A 149 -12.52 14.51 -6.81
N LEU A 150 -12.20 13.23 -6.62
CA LEU A 150 -13.13 12.12 -6.80
C LEU A 150 -14.10 12.08 -5.60
N LYS A 151 -15.40 12.09 -5.88
CA LYS A 151 -16.45 12.05 -4.85
C LYS A 151 -16.34 10.78 -4.00
N GLY A 152 -16.41 10.92 -2.67
CA GLY A 152 -16.44 9.78 -1.73
C GLY A 152 -15.07 9.21 -1.34
N LEU A 153 -13.96 9.79 -1.81
CA LEU A 153 -12.60 9.39 -1.45
C LEU A 153 -11.88 10.42 -0.58
N ASN A 154 -12.61 11.26 0.15
CA ASN A 154 -11.98 12.32 0.95
C ASN A 154 -11.28 11.71 2.17
N PRO A 155 -9.92 11.75 2.27
CA PRO A 155 -9.20 11.19 3.41
C PRO A 155 -9.34 12.04 4.68
N SER A 156 -10.05 13.16 4.60
CA SER A 156 -10.33 14.07 5.72
C SER A 156 -11.83 14.11 6.09
N ALA A 157 -12.66 13.27 5.47
CA ALA A 157 -14.09 13.14 5.78
C ALA A 157 -14.37 11.90 6.64
#